data_AF-A0A430EJ02-F1
#
_entry.id   AF-A0A430EJ02-F1
#
_cell.length_a   1.000
_cell.length_b   1.000
_cell.length_c   1.000
_cell.angle_alpha   90.00
_cell.angle_beta   90.00
_cell.angle_gamma   90.00
#
_symmetry.space_group_name_H-M   'P 1'
#
loop_
_entity.id
_entity.type
_entity.pdbx_description
1 polymer ?
#
loop_
_entity_poly.entity_id
_entity_poly.type
_entity_poly.pdbx_seq_one_letter_code
_entity_poly.pdbx_strand_id
1 'polypeptide(L)'
;MKIPSFRIALLAALLPASAFAAAVQDDDVDPAKIDVRDAIACRLDAPTYAGFANAVAGDDAMAAKLGWKPVKSTNFLLKEYDLPAPITVAGAYSTRRIAFTSSGILAILDEPDPEVVAGKEKIENAMGSDGLVDALVASGR
;
A
#
# COMPACT_ATOMS: atom_id res chain seq x y z
N MET A 1 72.46 2.66 23.05
CA MET A 1 71.89 2.77 24.41
C MET A 1 70.37 2.74 24.29
N LYS A 2 69.69 1.76 24.89
CA LYS A 2 68.22 1.67 25.10
C LYS A 2 67.79 2.87 25.99
N ILE A 3 66.57 3.43 25.97
CA ILE A 3 65.24 2.86 26.23
C ILE A 3 64.17 3.79 25.59
N PRO A 4 63.05 3.26 25.05
CA PRO A 4 62.01 4.02 24.37
C PRO A 4 60.94 4.55 25.34
N SER A 5 60.36 5.72 25.03
CA SER A 5 59.12 6.19 25.67
C SER A 5 57.95 5.99 24.71
N PHE A 6 57.20 4.93 24.96
CA PHE A 6 55.91 4.64 24.35
C PHE A 6 54.92 5.71 24.81
N ARG A 7 54.60 6.69 23.95
CA ARG A 7 53.39 7.50 24.11
C ARG A 7 52.33 6.89 23.21
N ILE A 8 51.41 6.20 23.85
CA ILE A 8 50.16 5.68 23.29
C ILE A 8 49.46 6.85 22.61
N ALA A 9 49.45 6.85 21.28
CA ALA A 9 48.63 7.74 20.49
C ALA A 9 47.18 7.26 20.63
N LEU A 10 46.37 8.04 21.35
CA LEU A 10 44.92 7.85 21.41
C LEU A 10 44.37 8.24 20.02
N LEU A 11 44.23 7.26 19.13
CA LEU A 11 43.52 7.42 17.86
C LEU A 11 42.04 7.58 18.17
N ALA A 12 41.58 8.82 18.34
CA ALA A 12 40.18 9.16 18.31
C ALA A 12 39.67 8.92 16.88
N ALA A 13 39.16 7.73 16.62
CA ALA A 13 38.44 7.40 15.41
C ALA A 13 37.12 8.18 15.41
N LEU A 14 37.13 9.36 14.78
CA LEU A 14 35.94 10.06 14.31
C LEU A 14 35.25 9.18 13.27
N LEU A 15 34.36 8.30 13.74
CA LEU A 15 33.40 7.62 12.88
C LEU A 15 32.48 8.68 12.27
N PRO A 16 32.31 8.72 10.94
CA PRO A 16 31.39 9.65 10.30
C PRO A 16 29.97 9.31 10.78
N ALA A 17 29.30 10.30 11.36
CA ALA A 17 27.86 10.23 11.55
C ALA A 17 27.25 10.17 10.14
N SER A 18 26.94 8.96 9.69
CA SER A 18 26.11 8.71 8.52
C SER A 18 24.75 9.34 8.79
N ALA A 19 24.59 10.60 8.40
CA ALA A 19 23.31 11.28 8.34
C ALA A 19 22.47 10.68 7.19
N PHE A 20 22.02 9.44 7.36
CA PHE A 20 20.89 8.91 6.61
C PHE A 20 19.60 9.40 7.27
N ALA A 21 19.30 10.68 7.05
CA ALA A 21 17.96 11.25 7.14
C ALA A 21 18.09 12.69 6.65
N ALA A 22 18.33 12.87 5.35
CA ALA A 22 17.75 14.03 4.71
C ALA A 22 16.23 13.85 4.91
N ALA A 23 15.67 14.56 5.89
CA ALA A 23 14.24 14.82 5.93
C ALA A 23 13.95 15.46 4.57
N VAL A 24 13.41 14.67 3.65
CA VAL A 24 12.79 15.17 2.44
C VAL A 24 11.81 16.21 2.94
N GLN A 25 11.99 17.46 2.50
CA GLN A 25 11.08 18.52 2.86
C GLN A 25 9.70 18.08 2.39
N ASP A 26 8.82 17.90 3.37
CA ASP A 26 7.43 17.52 3.18
C ASP A 26 6.77 18.73 2.52
N ASP A 27 6.80 18.78 1.18
CA ASP A 27 5.82 19.56 0.45
C ASP A 27 4.48 18.95 0.83
N ASP A 28 3.79 19.56 1.81
CA ASP A 28 2.55 19.05 2.41
C ASP A 28 1.51 18.79 1.31
N VAL A 29 1.45 17.55 0.83
CA VAL A 29 0.56 17.14 -0.24
C VAL A 29 -0.84 17.01 0.34
N ASP A 30 -1.73 17.94 -0.03
CA ASP A 30 -3.13 17.91 0.37
C ASP A 30 -3.82 16.60 -0.09
N PRO A 31 -4.20 15.70 0.84
CA PRO A 31 -4.81 14.43 0.48
C PRO A 31 -6.15 14.58 -0.24
N ALA A 32 -6.83 15.73 -0.09
CA ALA A 32 -8.09 16.00 -0.78
C ALA A 32 -7.91 16.26 -2.28
N LYS A 33 -6.67 16.46 -2.76
CA LYS A 33 -6.34 16.65 -4.17
C LYS A 33 -5.81 15.39 -4.86
N ILE A 34 -5.61 14.31 -4.11
CA ILE A 34 -5.13 13.04 -4.65
C ILE A 34 -6.25 12.36 -5.44
N ASP A 35 -5.94 12.00 -6.68
CA ASP A 35 -6.78 11.10 -7.45
C ASP A 35 -6.59 9.67 -6.94
N VAL A 36 -7.67 9.06 -6.47
CA VAL A 36 -7.66 7.68 -5.98
C VAL A 36 -7.16 6.67 -7.02
N ARG A 37 -7.31 6.97 -8.32
CA ARG A 37 -6.78 6.14 -9.40
C ARG A 37 -5.26 6.05 -9.36
N ASP A 38 -4.58 7.12 -8.94
CA ASP A 38 -3.12 7.13 -8.84
C ASP A 38 -2.63 6.32 -7.66
N ALA A 39 -3.38 6.31 -6.55
CA ALA A 39 -3.11 5.44 -5.41
C ALA A 39 -3.31 3.95 -5.78
N ILE A 40 -4.41 3.61 -6.47
CA ILE A 40 -4.71 2.24 -6.91
C ILE A 40 -3.70 1.76 -7.97
N ALA A 41 -3.28 2.63 -8.88
CA ALA A 41 -2.35 2.30 -9.97
C ALA A 41 -0.87 2.45 -9.59
N CYS A 42 -0.55 2.56 -8.30
CA CYS A 42 0.81 2.69 -7.76
C CYS A 42 1.63 3.84 -8.42
N ARG A 43 0.99 4.97 -8.72
CA ARG A 43 1.64 6.15 -9.34
C ARG A 43 2.13 7.18 -8.34
N LEU A 44 1.73 7.05 -7.07
CA LEU A 44 2.19 7.91 -5.98
C LEU A 44 3.51 7.39 -5.42
N ASP A 45 4.38 8.29 -4.96
CA ASP A 45 5.51 7.91 -4.13
C ASP A 45 5.02 7.38 -2.76
N ALA A 46 5.87 6.63 -2.07
CA ALA A 46 5.48 5.94 -0.83
C ALA A 46 5.03 6.91 0.29
N PRO A 47 5.72 8.03 0.57
CA PRO A 47 5.23 9.04 1.50
C PRO A 47 3.84 9.59 1.15
N THR A 48 3.64 10.02 -0.10
CA THR A 48 2.35 10.56 -0.56
C THR A 48 1.23 9.53 -0.44
N TYR A 49 1.48 8.29 -0.86
CA TYR A 49 0.54 7.19 -0.71
C TYR A 49 0.16 6.95 0.76
N ALA A 50 1.16 6.87 1.65
CA ALA A 50 0.93 6.61 3.07
C ALA A 50 0.16 7.75 3.74
N GLY A 51 0.49 9.00 3.43
CA GLY A 51 -0.24 10.18 3.91
C GLY A 51 -1.71 10.14 3.49
N PHE A 52 -1.97 9.89 2.21
CA PHE A 52 -3.32 9.74 1.69
C PHE A 52 -4.09 8.58 2.33
N ALA A 53 -3.48 7.39 2.38
CA ALA A 53 -4.11 6.20 2.95
C ALA A 53 -4.47 6.39 4.43
N ASN A 54 -3.56 6.96 5.23
CA ASN A 54 -3.81 7.23 6.64
C ASN A 54 -4.90 8.30 6.85
N ALA A 55 -4.94 9.34 6.02
CA ALA A 55 -5.95 10.38 6.11
C ALA A 55 -7.37 9.84 5.89
N VAL A 56 -7.55 8.85 5.01
CA VAL A 56 -8.86 8.24 4.71
C VAL A 56 -9.21 7.06 5.62
N ALA A 57 -8.23 6.21 5.94
CA ALA A 57 -8.45 5.04 6.78
C ALA A 57 -8.74 5.43 8.24
N GLY A 58 -8.07 6.49 8.74
CA GLY A 58 -8.18 6.94 10.13
C GLY A 58 -9.53 7.52 10.53
N ASP A 59 -10.22 8.24 9.63
CA ASP A 59 -11.52 8.87 9.88
C ASP A 59 -12.31 9.05 8.57
N ASP A 60 -13.64 9.00 8.66
CA ASP A 60 -14.57 9.21 7.53
C ASP A 60 -14.59 10.66 7.04
N ALA A 61 -14.08 11.62 7.82
CA ALA A 61 -14.07 13.03 7.43
C ALA A 61 -13.33 13.29 6.11
N MET A 62 -12.22 12.59 5.83
CA MET A 62 -11.51 12.75 4.56
C MET A 62 -12.29 12.13 3.40
N ALA A 63 -12.84 10.94 3.60
CA ALA A 63 -13.72 10.31 2.61
C ALA A 63 -14.92 11.22 2.27
N ALA A 64 -15.53 11.85 3.28
CA ALA A 64 -16.62 12.80 3.09
C ALA A 64 -16.19 14.05 2.30
N LYS A 65 -14.99 14.60 2.55
CA LYS A 65 -14.41 15.72 1.77
C LYS A 65 -14.21 15.35 0.29
N LEU A 66 -13.83 14.11 0.02
CA LEU A 66 -13.70 13.55 -1.34
C LEU A 66 -15.06 13.21 -1.97
N GLY A 67 -16.18 13.40 -1.25
CA GLY A 67 -17.53 13.10 -1.69
C GLY A 67 -17.86 11.60 -1.70
N TRP A 68 -17.07 10.79 -0.99
CA TRP A 68 -17.26 9.34 -0.90
C TRP A 68 -18.29 9.00 0.16
N LYS A 69 -19.08 7.97 -0.09
CA LYS A 69 -20.14 7.52 0.82
C LYS A 69 -19.74 6.21 1.48
N PRO A 70 -19.75 6.09 2.81
CA PRO A 70 -19.43 4.84 3.46
C PRO A 70 -20.46 3.78 3.09
N VAL A 71 -19.98 2.55 2.88
CA VAL A 71 -20.83 1.40 2.62
C VAL A 71 -20.91 0.55 3.87
N LYS A 72 -22.14 0.18 4.24
CA LYS A 72 -22.39 -0.83 5.27
C LYS A 72 -21.89 -2.20 4.78
N SER A 73 -20.67 -2.55 5.19
CA SER A 73 -20.10 -3.89 4.96
C SER A 73 -20.31 -4.79 6.18
N THR A 74 -20.47 -6.09 5.94
CA THR A 74 -20.41 -7.12 6.99
C THR A 74 -18.96 -7.53 7.29
N ASN A 75 -17.99 -7.13 6.45
CA ASN A 75 -16.58 -7.41 6.64
C ASN A 75 -15.92 -6.29 7.46
N PHE A 76 -15.74 -6.52 8.75
CA PHE A 76 -15.17 -5.54 9.67
C PHE A 76 -13.69 -5.19 9.41
N LEU A 77 -12.99 -5.98 8.58
CA LEU A 77 -11.60 -5.70 8.19
C LEU A 77 -11.52 -4.71 7.03
N LEU A 78 -12.62 -4.51 6.30
CA LEU A 78 -12.69 -3.63 5.14
C LEU A 78 -13.52 -2.39 5.46
N LYS A 79 -12.91 -1.23 5.20
CA LYS A 79 -13.62 0.05 5.21
C LYS A 79 -13.96 0.41 3.78
N GLU A 80 -15.23 0.22 3.41
CA GLU A 80 -15.70 0.37 2.04
C GLU A 80 -16.37 1.72 1.78
N TYR A 81 -16.17 2.25 0.57
CA TYR A 81 -16.80 3.48 0.12
C TYR A 81 -17.31 3.39 -1.32
N ASP A 82 -18.43 4.09 -1.56
CA ASP A 82 -18.96 4.43 -2.87
C ASP A 82 -18.41 5.80 -3.33
N LEU A 83 -17.71 5.80 -4.45
CA LEU A 83 -17.21 6.99 -5.14
C LEU A 83 -18.35 7.79 -5.77
N PRO A 84 -18.20 9.12 -5.97
CA PRO A 84 -19.21 9.97 -6.61
C PRO A 84 -19.44 9.63 -8.08
N ALA A 85 -18.40 9.14 -8.78
CA ALA A 85 -18.42 8.71 -10.17
C ALA A 85 -17.62 7.40 -10.33
N PRO A 86 -17.94 6.56 -11.34
CA PRO A 86 -17.13 5.38 -11.62
C PRO A 86 -15.71 5.76 -12.07
N ILE A 87 -14.75 4.93 -11.68
CA ILE A 87 -13.36 5.00 -12.13
C ILE A 87 -13.02 3.77 -12.96
N THR A 88 -12.05 3.90 -13.87
CA THR A 88 -11.47 2.77 -14.59
C THR A 88 -10.17 2.35 -13.91
N VAL A 89 -10.02 1.05 -13.64
CA VAL A 89 -8.81 0.44 -13.06
C VAL A 89 -8.36 -0.74 -13.94
N ALA A 90 -7.08 -1.12 -13.84
CA ALA A 90 -6.50 -2.21 -14.65
C ALA A 90 -6.84 -2.10 -16.15
N GLY A 91 -6.85 -0.86 -16.67
CA GLY A 91 -7.10 -0.51 -18.08
C GLY A 91 -8.52 -0.76 -18.62
N ALA A 92 -9.36 -1.55 -17.97
CA ALA A 92 -10.62 -2.03 -18.57
C ALA A 92 -11.81 -2.14 -17.60
N TYR A 93 -11.58 -2.12 -16.29
CA TYR A 93 -12.63 -2.43 -15.32
C TYR A 93 -13.19 -1.16 -14.71
N SER A 94 -14.51 -1.00 -14.74
CA SER A 94 -15.19 0.15 -14.15
C SER A 94 -15.75 -0.21 -12.79
N THR A 95 -15.52 0.65 -11.79
CA THR A 95 -16.13 0.47 -10.47
C THR A 95 -16.41 1.82 -9.80
N ARG A 96 -17.40 1.83 -8.90
CA ARG A 96 -17.63 2.92 -7.95
C ARG A 96 -17.20 2.52 -6.54
N ARG A 97 -16.74 1.30 -6.33
CA ARG A 97 -16.51 0.70 -5.02
C ARG A 97 -15.03 0.57 -4.76
N ILE A 98 -14.60 1.13 -3.63
CA ILE A 98 -13.24 0.96 -3.13
C ILE A 98 -13.28 0.51 -1.68
N ALA A 99 -12.18 -0.09 -1.22
CA ALA A 99 -12.00 -0.47 0.17
C ALA A 99 -10.61 -0.09 0.68
N PHE A 100 -10.53 0.08 1.99
CA PHE A 100 -9.27 0.10 2.71
C PHE A 100 -9.17 -1.16 3.58
N THR A 101 -8.05 -1.86 3.48
CA THR A 101 -7.60 -2.88 4.42
C THR A 101 -6.34 -2.36 5.09
N SER A 102 -6.44 -1.97 6.37
CA SER A 102 -5.43 -1.13 7.03
C SER A 102 -5.06 0.10 6.19
N SER A 103 -3.83 0.20 5.69
CA SER A 103 -3.36 1.27 4.78
C SER A 103 -3.32 0.84 3.30
N GLY A 104 -3.76 -0.37 2.98
CA GLY A 104 -3.91 -0.86 1.61
C GLY A 104 -5.21 -0.39 1.00
N ILE A 105 -5.13 0.30 -0.15
CA ILE A 105 -6.31 0.67 -0.94
C ILE A 105 -6.61 -0.39 -2.00
N LEU A 106 -7.88 -0.71 -2.19
CA LEU A 106 -8.37 -1.70 -3.13
C LEU A 106 -9.51 -1.13 -3.97
N ALA A 107 -9.52 -1.43 -5.27
CA ALA A 107 -10.73 -1.33 -6.09
C ALA A 107 -11.53 -2.62 -5.97
N ILE A 108 -12.83 -2.52 -5.71
CA ILE A 108 -13.73 -3.67 -5.70
C ILE A 108 -14.31 -3.82 -7.10
N LEU A 109 -14.14 -5.00 -7.71
CA LEU A 109 -14.64 -5.29 -9.05
C LEU A 109 -15.79 -6.30 -8.98
N ASP A 110 -16.83 -6.07 -9.77
CA ASP A 110 -17.92 -7.02 -9.99
C ASP A 110 -17.52 -8.04 -11.09
N GLU A 111 -16.35 -8.66 -10.94
CA GLU A 111 -15.85 -9.72 -11.81
C GLU A 111 -15.97 -11.07 -11.08
N PRO A 112 -16.80 -12.02 -11.57
CA PRO A 112 -16.96 -13.31 -10.93
C PRO A 112 -15.70 -14.17 -10.94
N ASP A 113 -14.86 -14.07 -11.99
CA ASP A 113 -13.63 -14.85 -12.11
C ASP A 113 -12.37 -13.96 -11.93
N PRO A 114 -11.71 -14.00 -10.77
CA PRO A 114 -10.53 -13.17 -10.51
C PRO A 114 -9.35 -13.49 -11.46
N GLU A 115 -9.29 -14.69 -12.04
CA GLU A 115 -8.23 -15.08 -12.99
C GLU A 115 -8.30 -14.25 -14.28
N VAL A 116 -9.48 -13.73 -14.65
CA VAL A 116 -9.65 -12.84 -15.82
C VAL A 116 -8.93 -11.51 -15.62
N VAL A 117 -8.95 -10.97 -14.39
CA VAL A 117 -8.21 -9.75 -14.04
C VAL A 117 -6.73 -10.07 -13.94
N ALA A 118 -6.38 -11.10 -13.17
CA ALA A 118 -4.99 -11.50 -12.93
C ALA A 118 -4.23 -11.80 -14.23
N GLY A 119 -4.84 -12.55 -15.15
CA GLY A 119 -4.25 -12.90 -16.43
C GLY A 119 -3.91 -11.70 -17.31
N LYS A 120 -4.76 -10.65 -17.32
CA LYS A 120 -4.49 -9.40 -18.06
C LYS A 120 -3.34 -8.60 -17.44
N GLU A 121 -3.26 -8.60 -16.12
CA GLU A 121 -2.19 -7.94 -15.35
C GLU A 121 -0.91 -8.79 -15.25
N LYS A 122 -0.90 -9.99 -15.84
CA LYS A 122 0.22 -10.96 -15.78
C LYS A 122 0.60 -11.33 -14.35
N ILE A 123 -0.40 -11.41 -13.49
CA ILE A 123 -0.26 -11.86 -12.10
C ILE A 123 -0.47 -13.37 -12.10
N GLU A 124 0.56 -14.10 -11.72
CA GLU A 124 0.49 -15.55 -11.55
C GLU A 124 0.04 -15.89 -10.13
N ASN A 125 -0.93 -16.80 -10.02
CA ASN A 125 -1.34 -17.31 -8.73
C ASN A 125 -0.26 -18.25 -8.18
N ALA A 126 0.55 -17.75 -7.25
CA ALA A 126 1.62 -18.53 -6.61
C ALA A 126 1.10 -19.72 -5.79
N MET A 127 -0.20 -19.74 -5.47
CA MET A 127 -0.91 -20.87 -4.87
C MET A 127 -1.92 -21.42 -5.89
N GLY A 128 -1.42 -22.04 -6.96
CA GLY A 128 -2.26 -22.71 -7.95
C GLY A 128 -3.28 -23.65 -7.27
N SER A 129 -4.47 -23.77 -7.86
CA SER A 129 -5.56 -24.61 -7.34
C SER A 129 -5.13 -26.05 -7.08
N ASP A 130 -4.13 -26.53 -7.82
CA ASP A 130 -3.61 -27.89 -7.73
C ASP A 130 -3.14 -28.23 -6.31
N GLY A 131 -2.44 -27.31 -5.63
CA GLY A 131 -1.98 -27.56 -4.26
C GLY A 131 -3.11 -27.65 -3.23
N LEU A 132 -4.20 -26.89 -3.43
CA LEU A 132 -5.37 -26.93 -2.55
C LEU A 132 -6.26 -28.14 -2.86
N VAL A 133 -6.46 -28.46 -4.14
CA VAL A 133 -7.21 -29.63 -4.60
C VAL A 133 -6.50 -30.91 -4.17
N ASP A 134 -5.18 -31.00 -4.33
CA ASP A 134 -4.37 -32.14 -3.89
C ASP A 134 -4.43 -32.29 -2.36
N ALA A 135 -4.40 -31.19 -1.60
CA ALA A 135 -4.56 -31.22 -0.15
C ALA A 135 -5.97 -31.65 0.29
N LEU A 136 -7.01 -31.24 -0.44
CA LEU A 136 -8.40 -31.66 -0.18
C LEU A 136 -8.58 -33.16 -0.47
N VAL A 137 -8.12 -33.62 -1.63
CA VAL A 137 -8.12 -35.03 -2.04
C VAL A 137 -7.32 -35.89 -1.06
N ALA A 138 -6.12 -35.46 -0.66
CA ALA A 138 -5.30 -36.15 0.34
C ALA A 138 -5.97 -36.18 1.73
N SER A 139 -6.81 -35.20 2.05
CA SER A 139 -7.60 -35.17 3.29
C SER A 139 -8.89 -35.99 3.25
N GLY A 140 -9.21 -36.61 2.10
CA GLY A 140 -10.43 -37.40 1.92
C GLY A 140 -11.73 -36.59 1.97
N ARG A 141 -11.65 -35.30 1.64
CA ARG A 141 -12.79 -34.37 1.57
C ARG A 141 -13.14 -34.02 0.15
#